data_AF-A0A7X6PI52-F1
#
_entry.id   AF-A0A7X6PI52-F1
#
_cell.length_a   1.000
_cell.length_b   1.000
_cell.length_c   1.000
_cell.angle_alpha   90.00
_cell.angle_beta   90.00
_cell.angle_gamma   90.00
#
_symmetry.space_group_name_H-M   'P 1'
#
loop_
_entity.id
_entity.type
_entity.pdbx_description
1 polymer ?
#
loop_
_entity_poly.entity_id
_entity_poly.type
_entity_poly.pdbx_seq_one_letter_code
_entity_poly.pdbx_strand_id
1 'polypeptide(L)'
;MRLTKRLSSLFLACGVIFSANIVQAQEPERPECIAPAQPGGGFDLTCRIAVNSFQNSDILSSPMRTIYMPGGIGAVAYNNIVAQRRADPNAIVAFSGGSLLNLAQGKFGRYDVDDVRWLASVGADYGTLMVRQDSPFKTLDDLIQALKTDPSKVVFGAGGSIGSQDW
;
A
#
# COMPACT_ATOMS: atom_id res chain seq x y z
N MET A 1 -86.42 -10.55 11.03
CA MET A 1 -86.22 -9.09 11.12
C MET A 1 -84.73 -8.79 11.02
N ARG A 2 -84.30 -8.15 9.92
CA ARG A 2 -83.06 -7.36 9.66
C ARG A 2 -81.69 -7.92 10.11
N LEU A 3 -80.88 -8.38 9.16
CA LEU A 3 -79.68 -7.70 8.61
C LEU A 3 -78.55 -7.43 9.62
N THR A 4 -77.38 -8.05 9.42
CA THR A 4 -76.18 -7.38 8.86
C THR A 4 -74.98 -8.34 8.77
N LYS A 5 -74.36 -8.37 7.60
CA LYS A 5 -73.04 -8.95 7.32
C LYS A 5 -71.96 -8.07 7.95
N ARG A 6 -70.91 -8.66 8.53
CA ARG A 6 -69.57 -8.03 8.59
C ARG A 6 -68.50 -9.07 8.30
N LEU A 7 -68.04 -9.01 7.05
CA LEU A 7 -66.78 -9.55 6.54
C LEU A 7 -65.68 -8.61 7.05
N SER A 8 -64.67 -9.10 7.78
CA SER A 8 -63.43 -8.34 8.03
C SER A 8 -62.28 -9.31 8.30
N SER A 9 -61.53 -9.52 7.24
CA SER A 9 -60.23 -10.17 7.09
C SER A 9 -59.25 -9.90 8.22
N LEU A 10 -58.59 -10.95 8.74
CA LEU A 10 -57.30 -10.82 9.41
C LEU A 10 -56.33 -11.86 8.80
N PHE A 11 -55.70 -11.47 7.70
CA PHE A 11 -54.49 -12.12 7.20
C PHE A 11 -53.37 -11.81 8.20
N LEU A 12 -52.96 -12.81 8.97
CA LEU A 12 -51.79 -12.74 9.84
C LEU A 12 -50.53 -12.87 8.96
N ALA A 13 -50.09 -11.75 8.38
CA ALA A 13 -48.85 -11.69 7.60
C ALA A 13 -47.64 -11.79 8.54
N CYS A 14 -46.96 -12.94 8.48
CA CYS A 14 -45.67 -13.18 9.10
C CYS A 14 -44.61 -12.31 8.39
N GLY A 15 -44.43 -11.07 8.86
CA GLY A 15 -43.38 -10.18 8.39
C GLY A 15 -42.05 -10.56 9.04
N VAL A 16 -41.27 -11.41 8.37
CA VAL A 16 -39.84 -11.58 8.68
C VAL A 16 -39.17 -10.25 8.38
N ILE A 17 -38.85 -9.49 9.42
CA ILE A 17 -38.03 -8.29 9.33
C ILE A 17 -36.61 -8.76 9.04
N PHE A 18 -36.28 -8.87 7.75
CA PHE A 18 -34.90 -9.01 7.31
C PHE A 18 -34.26 -7.63 7.48
N SER A 19 -33.74 -7.34 8.67
CA SER A 19 -32.89 -6.18 8.90
C SER A 19 -31.60 -6.38 8.10
N ALA A 20 -31.60 -5.94 6.85
CA ALA A 20 -30.38 -5.76 6.10
C ALA A 20 -29.58 -4.68 6.85
N ASN A 21 -28.58 -5.10 7.62
CA ASN A 21 -27.53 -4.22 8.08
C ASN A 21 -26.80 -3.74 6.83
N ILE A 22 -27.24 -2.61 6.29
CA ILE A 22 -26.47 -1.90 5.28
C ILE A 22 -25.25 -1.38 6.04
N VAL A 23 -24.14 -2.10 5.93
CA VAL A 23 -22.83 -1.59 6.36
C VAL A 23 -22.56 -0.38 5.48
N GLN A 24 -22.89 0.81 5.97
CA GLN A 24 -22.38 2.04 5.37
C GLN A 24 -20.87 1.98 5.47
N ALA A 25 -20.18 2.09 4.33
CA ALA A 25 -18.75 2.29 4.30
C ALA A 25 -18.46 3.57 5.10
N GLN A 26 -17.89 3.42 6.30
CA GLN A 26 -17.52 4.55 7.14
C GLN A 26 -16.30 5.21 6.51
N GLU A 27 -16.41 6.51 6.28
CA GLU A 27 -15.31 7.30 5.77
C GLU A 27 -14.19 7.40 6.83
N PRO A 28 -12.90 7.37 6.43
CA PRO A 28 -11.80 7.59 7.35
C PRO A 28 -11.88 8.96 8.04
N GLU A 29 -11.78 8.99 9.37
CA GLU A 29 -11.77 10.24 10.14
C GLU A 29 -10.42 10.97 10.01
N ARG A 30 -9.32 10.21 9.89
CA ARG A 30 -7.95 10.75 9.80
C ARG A 30 -7.14 9.98 8.76
N PRO A 31 -7.49 10.07 7.47
CA PRO A 31 -6.85 9.27 6.44
C PRO A 31 -5.34 9.52 6.39
N GLU A 32 -4.57 8.44 6.35
CA GLU A 32 -3.12 8.51 6.24
C GLU A 32 -2.56 7.43 5.31
N CYS A 33 -1.48 7.79 4.62
CA CYS A 33 -0.61 6.86 3.92
C CYS A 33 0.74 6.79 4.64
N ILE A 34 1.10 5.60 5.08
CA ILE A 34 2.37 5.32 5.74
C ILE A 34 3.40 4.99 4.68
N ALA A 35 4.45 5.79 4.56
CA ALA A 35 5.58 5.61 3.67
C ALA A 35 6.76 4.98 4.42
N PRO A 36 7.19 3.75 4.08
CA PRO A 36 8.34 3.11 4.71
C PRO A 36 9.74 3.64 4.29
N ALA A 37 9.85 4.94 4.06
CA ALA A 37 11.09 5.65 3.70
C ALA A 37 11.15 7.03 4.36
N GLN A 38 12.26 7.73 4.14
CA GLN A 38 12.34 9.18 4.35
C GLN A 38 11.63 9.95 3.22
N PRO A 39 11.30 11.25 3.42
CA PRO A 39 10.76 12.10 2.38
C PRO A 39 11.59 12.06 1.09
N GLY A 40 10.92 12.00 -0.07
CA GLY A 40 11.55 11.93 -1.39
C GLY A 40 11.95 10.54 -1.87
N GLY A 41 11.80 9.49 -1.05
CA GLY A 41 12.01 8.10 -1.49
C GLY A 41 10.85 7.51 -2.30
N GLY A 42 11.02 6.32 -2.88
CA GLY A 42 9.99 5.66 -3.71
C GLY A 42 8.66 5.39 -2.97
N PHE A 43 8.72 5.06 -1.69
CA PHE A 43 7.49 4.92 -0.88
C PHE A 43 6.78 6.26 -0.62
N ASP A 44 7.51 7.37 -0.50
CA ASP A 44 6.91 8.71 -0.42
C ASP A 44 6.17 9.03 -1.72
N LEU A 45 6.80 8.77 -2.87
CA LEU A 45 6.16 8.93 -4.17
C LEU A 45 4.86 8.13 -4.28
N THR A 46 4.87 6.87 -3.81
CA THR A 46 3.67 6.02 -3.75
C THR A 46 2.56 6.67 -2.92
N CYS A 47 2.89 7.18 -1.73
CA CYS A 47 1.91 7.88 -0.89
C CYS A 47 1.43 9.19 -1.50
N ARG A 48 2.29 9.94 -2.21
CA ARG A 48 1.88 11.16 -2.92
C ARG A 48 0.91 10.87 -4.05
N ILE A 49 1.09 9.75 -4.76
CA ILE A 49 0.11 9.29 -5.75
C ILE A 49 -1.24 9.08 -5.07
N ALA A 50 -1.29 8.32 -3.97
CA ALA A 50 -2.53 8.09 -3.22
C ALA A 50 -3.18 9.39 -2.73
N VAL A 51 -2.41 10.27 -2.08
CA VAL A 51 -2.88 11.57 -1.57
C VAL A 51 -3.49 12.40 -2.69
N ASN A 52 -2.77 12.58 -3.81
CA ASN A 52 -3.24 13.36 -4.94
C ASN A 52 -4.47 12.72 -5.60
N SER A 53 -4.51 11.39 -5.73
CA SER A 53 -5.65 10.67 -6.29
C SER A 53 -6.91 10.89 -5.46
N PHE A 54 -6.83 10.75 -4.12
CA PHE A 54 -7.98 11.01 -3.26
C PHE A 54 -8.39 12.48 -3.28
N GLN A 55 -7.42 13.40 -3.24
CA GLN A 55 -7.69 14.83 -3.33
C GLN A 55 -8.40 15.21 -4.62
N ASN A 56 -8.00 14.66 -5.77
CA ASN A 56 -8.60 14.98 -7.07
C ASN A 56 -9.97 14.30 -7.30
N SER A 57 -10.31 13.31 -6.49
CA SER A 57 -11.55 12.55 -6.63
C SER A 57 -12.70 13.06 -5.77
N ASP A 58 -12.42 13.95 -4.82
CA ASP A 58 -13.36 14.43 -3.80
C ASP A 58 -14.07 13.30 -3.00
N ILE A 59 -13.49 12.09 -2.98
CA ILE A 59 -14.04 10.93 -2.23
C ILE A 59 -13.81 11.07 -0.73
N LEU A 60 -12.74 11.76 -0.32
CA LEU A 60 -12.45 12.03 1.09
C LEU A 60 -12.83 13.48 1.42
N SER A 61 -13.65 13.65 2.44
CA SER A 61 -13.97 14.92 3.09
C SER A 61 -12.77 15.53 3.81
N SER A 62 -11.84 14.69 4.29
CA SER A 62 -10.63 15.11 4.98
C SER A 62 -9.37 14.77 4.16
N PRO A 63 -8.38 15.69 4.09
CA PRO A 63 -7.17 15.44 3.33
C PRO A 63 -6.36 14.30 3.95
N MET A 64 -5.89 13.39 3.09
CA MET A 64 -4.98 12.33 3.48
C MET A 64 -3.58 12.89 3.79
N ARG A 65 -2.95 12.43 4.88
CA ARG A 65 -1.57 12.79 5.24
C ARG A 65 -0.57 11.68 4.94
N THR A 66 0.68 12.05 4.65
CA THR A 66 1.79 11.09 4.60
C THR A 66 2.47 10.98 5.98
N ILE A 67 2.67 9.76 6.47
CA ILE A 67 3.42 9.45 7.68
C ILE A 67 4.67 8.65 7.31
N TYR A 68 5.84 9.08 7.74
CA TYR A 68 7.10 8.39 7.43
C TYR A 68 7.46 7.39 8.52
N MET A 69 7.69 6.13 8.15
CA MET A 69 8.08 5.05 9.06
C MET A 69 9.19 4.20 8.44
N PRO A 70 10.42 4.75 8.34
CA PRO A 70 11.52 4.07 7.66
C PRO A 70 12.00 2.83 8.41
N GLY A 71 12.48 1.83 7.67
CA GLY A 71 13.23 0.69 8.21
C GLY A 71 12.92 -0.63 7.52
N GLY A 72 13.98 -1.37 7.17
CA GLY A 72 13.91 -2.73 6.61
C GLY A 72 13.14 -2.85 5.29
N ILE A 73 13.07 -1.77 4.50
CA ILE A 73 12.33 -1.70 3.22
C ILE A 73 10.89 -2.19 3.43
N GLY A 74 10.17 -1.51 4.32
CA GLY A 74 8.79 -1.88 4.65
C GLY A 74 8.64 -2.66 5.95
N ALA A 75 9.66 -3.39 6.42
CA ALA A 75 9.51 -4.30 7.57
C ALA A 75 8.96 -3.62 8.84
N VAL A 76 9.45 -2.41 9.16
CA VAL A 76 9.00 -1.68 10.36
C VAL A 76 7.53 -1.29 10.25
N ALA A 77 7.13 -0.68 9.13
CA ALA A 77 5.76 -0.26 8.89
C ALA A 77 4.79 -1.44 8.80
N TYR A 78 5.20 -2.48 8.08
CA TYR A 78 4.44 -3.71 7.92
C TYR A 78 4.16 -4.36 9.28
N ASN A 79 5.21 -4.57 10.08
CA ASN A 79 5.08 -5.19 11.39
C ASN A 79 4.28 -4.32 12.36
N ASN A 80 4.42 -3.00 12.31
CA ASN A 80 3.62 -2.09 13.12
C ASN A 80 2.12 -2.22 12.79
N ILE A 81 1.76 -2.19 11.50
CA ILE A 81 0.37 -2.31 11.09
C ILE A 81 -0.21 -3.67 11.47
N VAL A 82 0.47 -4.76 11.11
CA VAL A 82 -0.04 -6.11 11.40
C VAL A 82 -0.18 -6.34 12.92
N ALA A 83 0.79 -5.89 13.71
CA ALA A 83 0.80 -6.16 15.15
C ALA A 83 -0.15 -5.25 15.95
N GLN A 84 -0.34 -3.99 15.54
CA GLN A 84 -0.98 -2.98 16.39
C GLN A 84 -2.19 -2.29 15.74
N ARG A 85 -2.29 -2.29 14.42
CA ARG A 85 -3.25 -1.45 13.67
C ARG A 85 -3.97 -2.20 12.53
N ARG A 86 -4.05 -3.54 12.62
CA ARG A 86 -4.57 -4.39 11.53
C ARG A 86 -6.01 -4.05 11.11
N ALA A 87 -6.82 -3.57 12.04
CA ALA A 87 -8.20 -3.18 11.82
C ALA A 87 -8.41 -1.65 11.67
N ASP A 88 -7.33 -0.86 11.60
CA ASP A 88 -7.43 0.60 11.49
C ASP A 88 -7.96 0.99 10.10
N PRO A 89 -9.16 1.59 10.00
CA PRO A 89 -9.73 1.98 8.71
C PRO A 89 -9.09 3.23 8.12
N ASN A 90 -8.21 3.91 8.86
CA ASN A 90 -7.65 5.20 8.47
C ASN A 90 -6.31 5.09 7.73
N ALA A 91 -5.64 3.95 7.81
CA ALA A 91 -4.27 3.82 7.34
C ALA A 91 -4.16 2.90 6.11
N ILE A 92 -3.43 3.39 5.10
CA ILE A 92 -2.85 2.56 4.05
C ILE A 92 -1.33 2.59 4.17
N VAL A 93 -0.65 1.54 3.70
CA VAL A 93 0.82 1.47 3.72
C VAL A 93 1.31 1.36 2.30
N ALA A 94 2.26 2.23 1.93
CA ALA A 94 2.98 2.07 0.67
C ALA A 94 3.85 0.81 0.74
N PHE A 95 3.75 -0.03 -0.29
CA PHE A 95 4.45 -1.30 -0.38
C PHE A 95 5.00 -1.46 -1.81
N SER A 96 6.17 -2.10 -1.94
CA SER A 96 6.88 -2.23 -3.22
C SER A 96 7.31 -3.66 -3.48
N GLY A 97 7.79 -3.94 -4.70
CA GLY A 97 8.45 -5.21 -5.02
C GLY A 97 9.58 -5.53 -4.05
N GLY A 98 10.36 -4.53 -3.62
CA GLY A 98 11.48 -4.73 -2.70
C GLY A 98 11.01 -5.16 -1.32
N SER A 99 9.84 -4.68 -0.89
CA SER A 99 9.18 -5.14 0.33
C SER A 99 8.72 -6.60 0.18
N LEU A 100 8.13 -6.93 -0.98
CA LEU A 100 7.67 -8.30 -1.27
C LEU A 100 8.82 -9.30 -1.28
N LEU A 101 9.96 -8.95 -1.88
CA LEU A 101 11.16 -9.79 -1.89
C LEU A 101 11.66 -10.04 -0.48
N ASN A 102 11.77 -8.99 0.34
CA ASN A 102 12.21 -9.14 1.73
C ASN A 102 11.23 -9.99 2.55
N LEU A 103 9.92 -9.82 2.34
CA LEU A 103 8.88 -10.64 2.97
C LEU A 103 9.02 -12.11 2.57
N ALA A 104 9.17 -12.40 1.27
CA ALA A 104 9.37 -13.75 0.75
C ALA A 104 10.67 -14.40 1.24
N GLN A 105 11.70 -13.61 1.54
CA GLN A 105 12.95 -14.04 2.16
C GLN A 105 12.85 -14.22 3.69
N GLY A 106 11.66 -14.03 4.29
CA GLY A 106 11.46 -14.15 5.74
C GLY A 106 12.05 -13.01 6.57
N LYS A 107 12.44 -11.89 5.94
CA LYS A 107 13.08 -10.76 6.64
C LYS A 107 12.10 -9.91 7.45
N PHE A 108 10.80 -10.12 7.30
CA PHE A 108 9.77 -9.43 8.08
C PHE A 108 9.43 -10.18 9.38
N GLY A 109 10.10 -11.30 9.65
CA GLY A 109 9.92 -12.09 10.85
C GLY A 109 8.80 -13.11 10.68
N ARG A 110 7.84 -13.10 11.61
CA ARG A 110 6.78 -14.13 11.68
C ARG A 110 5.57 -13.89 10.78
N TYR A 111 5.48 -12.71 10.15
CA TYR A 111 4.32 -12.31 9.36
C TYR A 111 4.58 -12.58 7.87
N ASP A 112 3.49 -12.86 7.15
CA ASP A 112 3.52 -13.23 5.73
C ASP A 112 2.47 -12.48 4.90
N VAL A 113 2.39 -12.76 3.60
CA VAL A 113 1.48 -12.06 2.67
C VAL A 113 -0.01 -12.12 3.03
N ASP A 114 -0.42 -13.05 3.89
CA ASP A 114 -1.81 -13.26 4.31
C ASP A 114 -2.17 -12.42 5.57
N ASP A 115 -1.18 -11.77 6.18
CA ASP A 115 -1.39 -10.93 7.36
C ASP A 115 -1.92 -9.53 7.06
N VAL A 116 -2.00 -9.15 5.78
CA VAL A 116 -2.46 -7.85 5.32
C VAL A 116 -3.55 -7.98 4.26
N ARG A 117 -4.31 -6.90 4.08
CA ARG A 117 -5.23 -6.76 2.97
C ARG A 117 -4.56 -5.96 1.86
N TRP A 118 -4.27 -6.61 0.73
CA TRP A 118 -3.80 -5.94 -0.47
C TRP A 118 -4.93 -5.09 -1.07
N LEU A 119 -4.63 -3.81 -1.32
CA LEU A 119 -5.64 -2.83 -1.76
C LEU A 119 -5.60 -2.61 -3.27
N ALA A 120 -4.48 -2.09 -3.78
CA ALA A 120 -4.31 -1.74 -5.18
C ALA A 120 -2.84 -1.58 -5.53
N SER A 121 -2.51 -1.77 -6.81
CA SER A 121 -1.27 -1.29 -7.40
C SER A 121 -1.52 0.11 -7.98
N VAL A 122 -0.75 1.10 -7.54
CA VAL A 122 -0.92 2.51 -7.95
C VAL A 122 0.10 2.96 -9.01
N GLY A 123 1.12 2.15 -9.28
CA GLY A 123 2.14 2.45 -10.26
C GLY A 123 3.10 1.28 -10.45
N ALA A 124 3.95 1.42 -11.48
CA ALA A 124 5.09 0.56 -11.73
C ALA A 124 6.34 1.44 -11.82
N ASP A 125 7.40 1.04 -11.14
CA ASP A 125 8.72 1.63 -11.25
C ASP A 125 9.60 0.80 -12.20
N TYR A 126 10.40 1.49 -13.00
CA TYR A 126 11.37 0.85 -13.89
C TYR A 126 12.77 1.12 -13.35
N GLY A 127 13.56 0.05 -13.18
CA GLY A 127 14.96 0.18 -12.85
C GLY A 127 15.71 0.96 -13.92
N THR A 128 16.61 1.84 -13.50
CA THR A 128 17.40 2.67 -14.40
C THR A 128 18.85 2.69 -13.94
N LEU A 129 19.77 2.63 -14.88
CA LEU A 129 21.19 2.82 -14.63
C LEU A 129 21.54 4.27 -14.93
N MET A 130 21.93 4.99 -13.89
CA MET A 130 22.31 6.39 -13.98
C MET A 130 23.76 6.53 -13.55
N VAL A 131 24.46 7.43 -14.22
CA VAL A 131 25.84 7.79 -13.91
C VAL A 131 25.96 9.30 -13.74
N ARG A 132 27.02 9.75 -13.06
CA ARG A 132 27.34 11.18 -13.00
C ARG A 132 27.61 11.72 -14.40
N GLN A 133 27.38 13.01 -14.61
CA GLN A 133 27.58 13.66 -15.92
C GLN A 133 29.01 13.50 -16.45
N ASP A 134 30.00 13.49 -15.55
CA ASP A 134 31.43 13.30 -15.84
C ASP A 134 31.86 11.81 -15.84
N SER A 135 30.93 10.87 -15.79
CA SER A 135 31.24 9.42 -15.80
C SER A 135 31.98 9.00 -17.06
N PRO A 136 32.98 8.09 -16.96
CA PRO A 136 33.62 7.49 -18.13
C PRO A 136 32.68 6.53 -18.89
N PHE A 137 31.66 5.99 -18.23
CA PHE A 137 30.66 5.12 -18.86
C PHE A 137 29.62 5.98 -19.57
N LYS A 138 29.57 5.87 -20.90
CA LYS A 138 28.59 6.59 -21.74
C LYS A 138 27.54 5.66 -22.31
N THR A 139 27.83 4.37 -22.39
CA THR A 139 26.93 3.32 -22.84
C THR A 139 26.85 2.20 -21.80
N LEU A 140 25.81 1.36 -21.91
CA LEU A 140 25.71 0.15 -21.11
C LEU A 140 26.88 -0.82 -21.39
N ASP A 141 27.36 -0.87 -22.63
CA ASP A 141 28.48 -1.73 -23.02
C ASP A 141 29.78 -1.31 -22.32
N ASP A 142 30.04 0.00 -22.16
CA ASP A 142 31.19 0.50 -21.41
C ASP A 142 31.19 -0.02 -19.97
N LEU A 143 30.02 0.03 -19.33
CA LEU A 143 29.83 -0.46 -17.95
C LEU A 143 30.03 -1.98 -17.89
N ILE A 144 29.42 -2.74 -18.80
CA ILE A 144 29.56 -4.19 -18.86
C ILE A 144 31.02 -4.59 -19.07
N GLN A 145 31.74 -3.90 -19.96
CA GLN A 145 33.15 -4.18 -20.23
C GLN A 145 34.03 -3.90 -19.01
N ALA A 146 33.78 -2.80 -18.30
CA ALA A 146 34.48 -2.48 -17.06
C ALA A 146 34.26 -3.55 -15.98
N LEU A 147 33.01 -3.99 -15.80
CA LEU A 147 32.65 -5.06 -14.86
C LEU A 147 33.32 -6.39 -15.20
N LYS A 148 33.39 -6.75 -16.49
CA LYS A 148 34.09 -7.97 -16.94
C LYS A 148 35.60 -7.90 -16.70
N THR A 149 36.18 -6.71 -16.77
CA THR A 149 37.62 -6.52 -16.60
C THR A 149 38.01 -6.58 -15.13
N ASP A 150 37.32 -5.82 -14.29
CA ASP A 150 37.53 -5.80 -12.85
C ASP A 150 36.29 -5.23 -12.14
N PRO A 151 35.39 -6.08 -11.61
CA PRO A 151 34.15 -5.62 -10.99
C PRO A 151 34.41 -4.83 -9.70
N SER A 152 35.59 -4.99 -9.06
CA SER A 152 35.92 -4.25 -7.83
C SER A 152 36.14 -2.75 -8.07
N LYS A 153 36.34 -2.34 -9.33
CA LYS A 153 36.55 -0.93 -9.71
C LYS A 153 35.25 -0.18 -10.02
N VAL A 154 34.12 -0.88 -10.08
CA VAL A 154 32.82 -0.27 -10.33
C VAL A 154 32.05 -0.18 -9.03
N VAL A 155 31.83 1.04 -8.55
CA VAL A 155 31.04 1.29 -7.34
C VAL A 155 29.60 1.58 -7.74
N PHE A 156 28.67 0.76 -7.25
CA PHE A 156 27.23 0.99 -7.40
C PHE A 156 26.66 1.72 -6.20
N GLY A 157 25.85 2.74 -6.48
CA GLY A 157 24.90 3.28 -5.51
C GLY A 157 23.59 2.51 -5.62
N ALA A 158 23.09 2.04 -4.47
CA ALA A 158 21.85 1.28 -4.35
C ALA A 158 20.81 2.07 -3.55
N GLY A 159 19.54 1.96 -3.94
CA GLY A 159 18.42 2.59 -3.22
C GLY A 159 17.93 1.78 -2.02
N GLY A 160 18.34 0.52 -1.93
CA GLY A 160 17.91 -0.43 -0.90
C GLY A 160 19.00 -0.79 0.11
N SER A 161 18.57 -1.36 1.24
CA SER A 161 19.48 -2.00 2.20
C SER A 161 20.13 -3.26 1.63
N ILE A 162 21.27 -3.66 2.17
CA ILE A 162 22.02 -4.85 1.75
C ILE A 162 21.13 -6.10 1.64
N GLY A 163 21.23 -6.77 0.50
CA GLY A 163 20.51 -8.00 0.19
C GLY A 163 19.03 -7.83 -0.19
N SER A 164 18.57 -6.61 -0.44
CA SER A 164 17.22 -6.34 -0.93
C SER A 164 17.12 -6.32 -2.46
N GLN A 165 15.96 -6.02 -3.02
CA GLN A 165 15.79 -5.93 -4.47
C GLN A 165 16.66 -4.85 -5.10
N ASP A 166 16.82 -3.72 -4.40
CA ASP A 166 17.53 -2.56 -4.90
C ASP A 166 18.97 -2.50 -4.35
N TRP A 167 19.52 -3.64 -3.93
CA TRP A 167 20.92 -3.83 -3.51
C TRP A 167 21.80 -4.39 -4.63
#